data_AF-A0AAW5RH37-F1
#
_entry.id   AF-A0AAW5RH37-F1
#
_cell.length_a   1.000
_cell.length_b   1.000
_cell.length_c   1.000
_cell.angle_alpha   90.00
_cell.angle_beta   90.00
_cell.angle_gamma   90.00
#
_symmetry.space_group_name_H-M   'P 1'
#
loop_
_entity.id
_entity.type
_entity.pdbx_description
1 polymer ?
#
loop_
_entity_poly.entity_id
_entity_poly.type
_entity_poly.pdbx_seq_one_letter_code
_entity_poly.pdbx_strand_id
1 'polypeptide(L)'
;MLLKDLLVIYLLLSVVLWAIFHQLAARYVNSNEGLKSIFYGNLYKNKSMDVANIEAVILGVTFINIIFFISEKSLENFFEKRKLFYGLNFNSAIEVIDQHKKIWFYIKSSMFFGFAIVISSILFFWL
;
A
#
# COMPACT_ATOMS: atom_id res chain seq x y z
N MET A 1 13.53 -32.77 7.89
CA MET A 1 14.53 -32.06 7.06
C MET A 1 13.86 -31.38 5.88
N LEU A 2 13.34 -32.14 4.89
CA LEU A 2 12.73 -31.59 3.68
C LEU A 2 11.69 -30.47 3.91
N LEU A 3 10.79 -30.61 4.87
CA LEU A 3 9.77 -29.59 5.17
C LEU A 3 10.39 -28.28 5.71
N LYS A 4 11.42 -28.37 6.56
CA LYS A 4 12.13 -27.18 7.06
C LYS A 4 12.88 -26.48 5.94
N ASP A 5 13.52 -27.25 5.05
CA ASP A 5 14.26 -26.71 3.91
C ASP A 5 13.32 -25.99 2.92
N LEU A 6 12.16 -26.58 2.62
CA LEU A 6 11.11 -25.95 1.82
C LEU A 6 10.57 -24.67 2.47
N LEU A 7 10.40 -24.67 3.80
CA LEU A 7 9.92 -23.50 4.54
C LEU A 7 10.95 -22.35 4.49
N VAL A 8 12.24 -22.65 4.56
CA VAL A 8 13.31 -21.65 4.41
C VAL A 8 13.29 -21.07 2.99
N ILE A 9 13.18 -21.91 1.96
CA ILE A 9 13.08 -21.44 0.56
C ILE A 9 11.85 -20.52 0.40
N TYR A 10 10.70 -20.92 0.95
CA TYR A 10 9.48 -20.12 0.90
C TYR A 10 9.61 -18.80 1.65
N LEU A 11 10.26 -18.79 2.82
CA LEU A 11 10.54 -17.58 3.59
C LEU A 11 11.42 -16.61 2.81
N LEU A 12 12.52 -17.10 2.21
CA LEU A 12 13.42 -16.29 1.39
C LEU A 12 12.69 -15.68 0.18
N LEU A 13 11.91 -16.49 -0.54
CA LEU A 13 11.10 -16.02 -1.66
C LEU A 13 10.07 -14.96 -1.20
N SER A 14 9.43 -15.17 -0.04
CA SER A 14 8.46 -14.22 0.50
C SER A 14 9.11 -12.88 0.86
N VAL A 15 10.29 -12.89 1.49
CA VAL A 15 11.05 -11.66 1.79
C VAL A 15 11.41 -10.91 0.51
N VAL A 16 11.93 -11.60 -0.51
CA VAL A 16 12.31 -10.98 -1.78
C VAL A 16 11.10 -10.37 -2.47
N LEU A 17 9.99 -11.12 -2.58
CA LEU A 17 8.78 -10.65 -3.22
C LEU A 17 8.13 -9.50 -2.44
N TRP A 18 8.08 -9.57 -1.11
CA TRP A 18 7.64 -8.46 -0.26
C TRP A 18 8.42 -7.18 -0.56
N ALA A 19 9.75 -7.26 -0.57
CA ALA A 19 10.62 -6.12 -0.82
C ALA A 19 10.43 -5.54 -2.22
N ILE A 20 10.32 -6.39 -3.25
CA ILE A 20 10.06 -5.97 -4.64
C ILE A 20 8.74 -5.20 -4.73
N PHE A 21 7.64 -5.76 -4.22
CA PHE A 21 6.33 -5.10 -4.31
C PHE A 21 6.26 -3.82 -3.48
N HIS A 22 6.88 -3.82 -2.30
CA HIS A 22 6.98 -2.62 -1.46
C HIS A 22 7.76 -1.51 -2.18
N GLN A 23 8.90 -1.82 -2.80
CA GLN A 23 9.69 -0.85 -3.56
C GLN A 23 8.96 -0.37 -4.83
N LEU A 24 8.21 -1.26 -5.51
CA LEU A 24 7.37 -0.88 -6.66
C LEU A 24 6.27 0.10 -6.26
N ALA A 25 5.62 -0.09 -5.11
CA ALA A 25 4.65 0.84 -4.56
C ALA A 25 5.29 2.21 -4.28
N ALA A 26 6.43 2.24 -3.58
CA ALA A 26 7.16 3.48 -3.29
C ALA A 26 7.58 4.23 -4.56
N ARG A 27 8.11 3.52 -5.56
CA ARG A 27 8.47 4.11 -6.86
C ARG A 27 7.25 4.65 -7.60
N TYR A 28 6.10 3.97 -7.53
CA TYR A 28 4.87 4.45 -8.16
C TYR A 28 4.43 5.77 -7.54
N VAL A 29 4.38 5.88 -6.21
CA VAL A 29 4.07 7.14 -5.51
C VAL A 29 5.00 8.25 -5.97
N ASN A 30 6.31 7.97 -5.97
CA ASN A 30 7.30 9.00 -6.23
C ASN A 30 7.40 9.43 -7.71
N SER A 31 6.88 8.64 -8.64
CA SER A 31 6.87 8.99 -10.08
C SER A 31 5.52 9.50 -10.58
N ASN A 32 4.43 9.30 -9.83
CA ASN A 32 3.09 9.67 -10.26
C ASN A 32 2.67 11.03 -9.72
N GLU A 33 2.82 12.09 -10.53
CA GLU A 33 2.45 13.46 -10.15
C GLU A 33 0.96 13.62 -9.82
N GLY A 34 0.07 12.88 -10.49
CA GLY A 34 -1.37 12.90 -10.18
C GLY A 34 -1.65 12.42 -8.76
N LEU A 35 -1.08 11.28 -8.38
CA LEU A 35 -1.20 10.72 -7.04
C LEU A 35 -0.58 11.65 -5.99
N LYS A 36 0.60 12.23 -6.27
CA LYS A 36 1.21 13.24 -5.39
C LYS A 36 0.30 14.44 -5.17
N SER A 37 -0.31 14.92 -6.25
CA SER A 37 -1.22 16.07 -6.22
C SER A 37 -2.48 15.78 -5.41
N ILE A 38 -3.03 14.56 -5.48
CA ILE A 38 -4.18 14.16 -4.67
C ILE A 38 -3.85 14.25 -3.16
N PHE A 39 -2.67 13.80 -2.73
CA PHE A 39 -2.34 13.75 -1.30
C PHE A 39 -1.77 15.08 -0.76
N TYR A 40 -0.97 15.78 -1.56
CA TYR A 40 -0.19 16.94 -1.10
C TYR A 40 -0.34 18.19 -1.98
N GLY A 41 -1.23 18.17 -2.98
CA GLY A 41 -1.40 19.28 -3.93
C GLY A 41 -0.09 19.60 -4.66
N ASN A 42 0.21 20.88 -4.80
CA ASN A 42 1.42 21.34 -5.49
C ASN A 42 2.71 21.16 -4.67
N LEU A 43 2.64 20.70 -3.42
CA LEU A 43 3.81 20.61 -2.55
C LEU A 43 4.92 19.77 -3.19
N TYR A 44 4.57 18.65 -3.84
CA TYR A 44 5.52 17.72 -4.46
C TYR A 44 5.62 17.79 -5.99
N LYS A 45 5.15 18.89 -6.58
CA LYS A 45 5.21 19.08 -8.04
C LYS A 45 6.65 19.03 -8.54
N ASN A 46 6.93 18.13 -9.48
CA ASN A 46 8.24 17.93 -10.10
C ASN A 46 9.39 17.67 -9.11
N LYS A 47 9.09 17.21 -7.88
CA LYS A 47 10.10 16.87 -6.88
C LYS A 47 9.86 15.50 -6.29
N SER A 48 10.93 14.86 -5.81
CA SER A 48 10.82 13.60 -5.10
C SER A 48 10.23 13.80 -3.71
N MET A 49 9.47 12.81 -3.26
CA MET A 49 9.00 12.69 -1.89
C MET A 49 10.07 11.98 -1.03
N ASP A 50 10.20 12.39 0.23
CA ASP A 50 10.92 11.61 1.23
C ASP A 50 10.15 10.35 1.61
N VAL A 51 10.86 9.40 2.23
CA VAL A 51 10.31 8.08 2.58
C VAL A 51 9.09 8.19 3.48
N ALA A 52 9.07 9.10 4.46
CA ALA A 52 7.95 9.21 5.40
C ALA A 52 6.67 9.67 4.67
N ASN A 53 6.78 10.63 3.75
CA ASN A 53 5.64 11.07 2.96
C ASN A 53 5.21 10.02 1.91
N ILE A 54 6.13 9.22 1.36
CA ILE A 54 5.77 8.08 0.50
C ILE A 54 4.94 7.05 1.28
N GLU A 55 5.39 6.67 2.47
CA GLU A 55 4.68 5.72 3.33
C GLU A 55 3.31 6.27 3.75
N ALA A 56 3.19 7.58 3.99
CA ALA A 56 1.90 8.22 4.27
C ALA A 56 0.91 8.08 3.11
N VAL A 57 1.36 8.23 1.85
CA VAL A 57 0.52 7.98 0.67
C VAL A 57 0.13 6.51 0.57
N ILE A 58 1.08 5.60 0.74
CA ILE A 58 0.80 4.15 0.72
C ILE A 58 -0.26 3.79 1.75
N LEU A 59 -0.12 4.30 2.98
CA LEU A 59 -1.09 4.12 4.05
C LEU A 59 -2.45 4.71 3.70
N GLY A 60 -2.49 5.91 3.12
CA GLY A 60 -3.72 6.55 2.68
C GLY A 60 -4.44 5.78 1.58
N VAL A 61 -3.72 5.32 0.55
CA VAL A 61 -4.26 4.45 -0.51
C VAL A 61 -4.81 3.15 0.08
N THR A 62 -4.11 2.58 1.06
CA THR A 62 -4.56 1.37 1.77
C THR A 62 -5.89 1.62 2.49
N PHE A 63 -5.99 2.70 3.27
CA PHE A 63 -7.23 3.06 3.98
C PHE A 63 -8.39 3.29 3.02
N ILE A 64 -8.19 4.06 1.95
CA ILE A 64 -9.23 4.33 0.94
C ILE A 64 -9.76 3.01 0.38
N ASN A 65 -8.88 2.11 -0.05
CA ASN A 65 -9.29 0.84 -0.65
C ASN A 65 -9.98 -0.09 0.36
N ILE A 66 -9.52 -0.13 1.61
CA ILE A 66 -10.17 -0.93 2.66
C ILE A 66 -11.57 -0.41 2.98
N ILE A 67 -11.73 0.90 3.14
CA ILE A 67 -13.04 1.50 3.45
C ILE A 67 -13.99 1.31 2.26
N PHE A 68 -13.51 1.51 1.03
CA PHE A 68 -14.30 1.30 -0.17
C PHE A 68 -14.73 -0.16 -0.34
N PHE A 69 -13.87 -1.12 0.01
CA PHE A 69 -14.21 -2.54 0.00
C PHE A 69 -15.40 -2.87 0.91
N ILE A 70 -15.60 -2.12 2.01
CA ILE A 70 -16.80 -2.25 2.85
C ILE A 70 -18.03 -1.72 2.11
N SER A 71 -17.96 -0.47 1.67
CA SER A 71 -18.90 0.13 0.70
C SER A 71 -18.47 1.54 0.30
N GLU A 72 -18.90 1.98 -0.88
CA GLU A 72 -18.76 3.38 -1.32
C GLU A 72 -19.38 4.36 -0.32
N LYS A 73 -20.58 4.04 0.20
CA LYS A 73 -21.25 4.83 1.25
C LYS A 73 -20.41 4.94 2.53
N SER A 74 -19.64 3.90 2.88
CA SER A 74 -18.73 3.98 4.03
C SER A 74 -17.58 4.96 3.77
N LEU A 75 -17.08 5.00 2.54
CA LEU A 75 -16.03 5.95 2.14
C LEU A 75 -16.56 7.39 2.13
N GLU A 76 -17.75 7.61 1.60
CA GLU A 76 -18.45 8.89 1.64
C GLU A 76 -18.62 9.39 3.08
N ASN A 77 -19.26 8.57 3.93
CA ASN A 77 -19.45 8.87 5.35
C ASN A 77 -18.13 9.15 6.10
N PHE A 78 -17.04 8.48 5.70
CA PHE A 78 -15.72 8.72 6.28
C PHE A 78 -15.23 10.14 5.97
N PHE A 79 -15.29 10.56 4.70
CA PHE A 79 -14.82 11.89 4.29
C PHE A 79 -15.76 13.04 4.69
N GLU A 80 -17.03 12.76 4.96
CA GLU A 80 -17.92 13.74 5.60
C GLU A 80 -17.48 14.06 7.03
N LYS A 81 -16.97 13.06 7.76
CA LYS A 81 -16.65 13.18 9.19
C LYS A 81 -15.18 13.41 9.50
N ARG A 82 -14.29 13.09 8.55
CA ARG A 82 -12.83 13.04 8.76
C ARG A 82 -12.11 13.62 7.56
N LYS A 83 -10.97 14.26 7.84
CA LYS A 83 -10.02 14.70 6.82
C LYS A 83 -8.64 14.13 7.15
N LEU A 84 -8.12 13.25 6.29
CA LEU A 84 -6.83 12.59 6.49
C LEU A 84 -5.66 13.38 5.90
N PHE A 85 -5.85 13.93 4.70
CA PHE A 85 -4.84 14.70 3.97
C PHE A 85 -5.46 15.97 3.39
N TYR A 86 -4.61 16.95 3.09
CA TYR A 86 -5.09 18.26 2.65
C TYR A 86 -5.89 18.21 1.34
N GLY A 87 -5.39 17.43 0.37
CA GLY A 87 -6.01 17.25 -0.95
C GLY A 87 -7.01 16.09 -1.04
N LEU A 88 -7.14 15.28 0.02
CA LEU A 88 -7.95 14.06 0.01
C LEU A 88 -9.38 14.34 0.50
N ASN A 89 -10.32 14.18 -0.41
CA ASN A 89 -11.77 14.17 -0.20
C ASN A 89 -12.40 12.96 -0.91
N PHE A 90 -13.73 12.78 -0.78
CA PHE A 90 -14.44 11.66 -1.40
C PHE A 90 -14.16 11.52 -2.91
N ASN A 91 -14.30 12.59 -3.69
CA ASN A 91 -14.09 12.55 -5.15
C ASN A 91 -12.67 12.13 -5.52
N SER A 92 -11.67 12.72 -4.86
CA SER A 92 -10.26 12.35 -5.09
C SER A 92 -9.95 10.93 -4.60
N ALA A 93 -10.67 10.41 -3.60
CA ALA A 93 -10.52 9.04 -3.13
C ALA A 93 -11.09 8.04 -4.13
N ILE A 94 -12.22 8.37 -4.78
CA ILE A 94 -12.73 7.61 -5.93
C ILE A 94 -11.72 7.63 -7.08
N GLU A 95 -11.11 8.78 -7.38
CA GLU A 95 -10.04 8.87 -8.37
C GLU A 95 -8.85 7.94 -8.05
N VAL A 96 -8.46 7.85 -6.77
CA VAL A 96 -7.45 6.88 -6.30
C VAL A 96 -7.87 5.43 -6.59
N ILE A 97 -9.12 5.07 -6.37
CA ILE A 97 -9.61 3.71 -6.61
C ILE A 97 -9.63 3.38 -8.10
N ASP A 98 -10.06 4.32 -8.94
CA ASP A 98 -10.28 4.07 -10.35
C ASP A 98 -8.99 4.14 -11.17
N GLN A 99 -8.17 5.16 -10.94
CA GLN A 99 -7.00 5.46 -11.76
C GLN A 99 -5.70 4.86 -11.19
N HIS A 100 -5.65 4.61 -9.88
CA HIS A 100 -4.44 4.14 -9.20
C HIS A 100 -4.54 2.66 -8.76
N LYS A 101 -5.24 1.82 -9.52
CA LYS A 101 -5.35 0.36 -9.31
C LYS A 101 -4.00 -0.36 -9.23
N LYS A 102 -2.99 0.15 -9.96
CA LYS A 102 -1.65 -0.42 -10.02
C LYS A 102 -0.91 -0.35 -8.69
N ILE A 103 -0.96 0.79 -8.00
CA ILE A 103 -0.37 0.89 -6.65
C ILE A 103 -1.12 0.00 -5.66
N TRP A 104 -2.45 -0.07 -5.76
CA TRP A 104 -3.22 -0.96 -4.91
C TRP A 104 -2.85 -2.43 -5.09
N PHE A 105 -2.60 -2.86 -6.34
CA PHE A 105 -2.07 -4.20 -6.61
C PHE A 105 -0.72 -4.43 -5.90
N TYR A 106 0.23 -3.49 -6.04
CA TYR A 106 1.54 -3.59 -5.37
C TYR A 106 1.42 -3.66 -3.85
N ILE A 107 0.57 -2.82 -3.25
CA ILE A 107 0.32 -2.83 -1.81
C ILE A 107 -0.24 -4.18 -1.37
N LYS A 108 -1.29 -4.69 -2.04
CA LYS A 108 -1.88 -6.00 -1.70
C LYS A 108 -0.88 -7.14 -1.80
N SER A 109 -0.09 -7.17 -2.88
CA SER A 109 0.95 -8.19 -3.06
C SER A 109 2.01 -8.09 -1.97
N SER A 110 2.48 -6.87 -1.64
CA SER A 110 3.41 -6.65 -0.53
C SER A 110 2.81 -7.13 0.80
N MET A 111 1.58 -6.75 1.14
CA MET A 111 0.91 -7.19 2.37
C MET A 111 0.77 -8.71 2.45
N PHE A 112 0.41 -9.38 1.35
CA PHE A 112 0.31 -10.84 1.28
C PHE A 112 1.66 -11.51 1.60
N PHE A 113 2.76 -11.07 0.98
CA PHE A 113 4.08 -11.63 1.27
C PHE A 113 4.57 -11.24 2.66
N GLY A 114 4.22 -10.05 3.16
CA GLY A 114 4.47 -9.66 4.55
C GLY A 114 3.81 -10.62 5.54
N PHE A 115 2.55 -10.98 5.29
CA PHE A 115 1.82 -11.96 6.09
C PHE A 115 2.42 -13.37 5.97
N ALA A 116 2.83 -13.77 4.76
CA ALA A 116 3.51 -15.04 4.53
C ALA A 116 4.83 -15.15 5.33
N ILE A 117 5.60 -14.06 5.42
CA ILE A 117 6.82 -13.99 6.24
C ILE A 117 6.48 -14.24 7.71
N VAL A 118 5.47 -13.56 8.25
CA VAL A 118 5.07 -13.72 9.66
C VAL A 118 4.64 -15.15 9.96
N ILE A 119 3.73 -15.72 9.17
CA ILE A 119 3.27 -17.11 9.37
C ILE A 119 4.43 -18.08 9.24
N SER A 120 5.26 -17.94 8.21
CA SER A 120 6.37 -18.87 7.96
C SER A 120 7.42 -18.80 9.07
N SER A 121 7.67 -17.60 9.60
CA SER A 121 8.60 -17.42 10.73
C SER A 121 8.07 -18.09 11.99
N ILE A 122 6.77 -17.97 12.26
CA ILE A 122 6.12 -18.68 13.37
C ILE A 122 6.25 -20.19 13.14
N LEU A 123 5.83 -20.71 11.99
CA LEU A 123 5.91 -22.14 11.69
C LEU A 123 7.35 -22.68 11.80
N PHE A 124 8.34 -21.93 11.34
CA PHE A 124 9.75 -22.32 11.41
C PHE A 124 10.25 -22.43 12.85
N PHE A 125 9.75 -21.59 13.75
CA PHE A 125 10.11 -21.66 15.17
C PHE A 125 9.51 -22.90 15.86
N TRP A 126 8.32 -23.35 15.44
CA TRP A 126 7.61 -24.48 16.06
C TRP A 126 7.91 -25.86 15.44
N LEU A 127 8.41 -25.91 14.21
CA LEU A 127 8.83 -27.13 13.50
C LEU A 127 10.29 -27.46 13.77
#